data_AF-A0A2G5D356-F1
#
_entry.id   AF-A0A2G5D356-F1
#
_cell.length_a   1.000
_cell.length_b   1.000
_cell.length_c   1.000
_cell.angle_alpha   90.00
_cell.angle_beta   90.00
_cell.angle_gamma   90.00
#
_symmetry.space_group_name_H-M   'P 1'
#
loop_
_entity.id
_entity.type
_entity.pdbx_description
1 polymer ?
#
loop_
_entity_poly.entity_id
_entity_poly.type
_entity_poly.pdbx_seq_one_letter_code
_entity_poly.pdbx_strand_id
1 'polypeptide(L)'
;MDSRSLHALGVTPNPYEQAITIIGKTLAPFDEDNLIPCFGFGDVTTHDQMVFSFHTDHTPCHGFEEVLACYRSIVPSLRLAGPTSFGPIVEAAVDIVEKTQGQYHVLVIIADGQVTRSIDTNDKELSPQERKTINSIVTASSYPLSIVLVGVGDGPWEDMQKFDDKIPSRVFDNFQFVNFTGIMSKNISHAEKEAAFALAALMEIPIQYKACMELGLLKYIYTFTTYPTNYSCNIAQLKVDLSGYIVFT
;
A
#
# COMPACT_ATOMS: atom_id res chain seq x y z
N MET A 1 -20.07 17.85 9.56
CA MET A 1 -18.99 17.24 8.75
C MET A 1 -18.22 18.37 8.11
N ASP A 2 -16.91 18.34 8.26
CA ASP A 2 -16.01 19.43 7.84
C ASP A 2 -15.90 19.38 6.31
N SER A 3 -16.40 20.40 5.60
CA SER A 3 -16.49 20.43 4.12
C SER A 3 -15.14 20.65 3.43
N ARG A 4 -14.04 20.30 4.09
CA ARG A 4 -12.68 20.54 3.61
C ARG A 4 -12.20 19.32 2.83
N SER A 5 -11.50 19.56 1.72
CA SER A 5 -10.84 18.51 0.95
C SER A 5 -9.95 17.67 1.87
N LEU A 6 -9.90 16.35 1.65
CA LEU A 6 -9.02 15.44 2.39
C LEU A 6 -7.53 15.70 2.10
N HIS A 7 -7.23 16.42 1.02
CA HIS A 7 -5.89 16.94 0.70
C HIS A 7 -5.66 18.38 1.17
N ALA A 8 -6.62 19.01 1.87
CA ALA A 8 -6.47 20.41 2.29
C ALA A 8 -5.28 20.57 3.24
N LEU A 9 -4.24 21.27 2.78
CA LEU A 9 -3.05 21.56 3.58
C LEU A 9 -3.37 22.64 4.62
N GLY A 10 -2.86 22.45 5.83
CA GLY A 10 -3.04 23.41 6.93
C GLY A 10 -2.01 23.26 8.04
N VAL A 11 -2.31 23.91 9.17
CA VAL A 11 -1.55 23.77 10.43
C VAL A 11 -1.76 22.40 11.04
N THR A 12 -3.00 21.90 10.98
CA THR A 12 -3.33 20.53 11.39
C THR A 12 -3.13 19.60 10.20
N PRO A 13 -2.41 18.47 10.37
CA PRO A 13 -2.23 17.49 9.31
C PRO A 13 -3.57 16.94 8.82
N ASN A 14 -3.74 16.85 7.50
CA ASN A 14 -4.90 16.20 6.89
C ASN A 14 -4.82 14.66 7.04
N PRO A 15 -5.88 13.90 6.71
CA PRO A 15 -5.88 12.44 6.88
C PRO A 15 -4.76 11.69 6.12
N TYR A 16 -4.37 12.15 4.92
CA TYR A 16 -3.23 11.57 4.19
C TYR A 16 -1.92 11.82 4.94
N GLU A 17 -1.68 13.06 5.40
CA GLU A 17 -0.49 13.40 6.17
C GLU A 17 -0.39 12.60 7.48
N GLN A 18 -1.52 12.42 8.17
CA GLN A 18 -1.58 11.60 9.38
C GLN A 18 -1.28 10.13 9.08
N ALA A 19 -1.86 9.58 8.02
CA ALA A 19 -1.59 8.21 7.60
C ALA A 19 -0.12 8.00 7.26
N ILE A 20 0.47 8.83 6.38
CA ILE A 20 1.91 8.80 6.02
C ILE A 20 2.78 8.84 7.28
N THR A 21 2.47 9.77 8.20
CA THR A 21 3.25 9.94 9.43
C THR A 21 3.22 8.69 10.30
N ILE A 22 2.04 8.11 10.53
CA ILE A 22 1.92 6.93 11.40
C ILE A 22 2.52 5.71 10.72
N ILE A 23 2.28 5.52 9.42
CA ILE A 23 2.93 4.47 8.61
C ILE A 23 4.44 4.58 8.76
N GLY A 24 5.02 5.77 8.57
CA GLY A 24 6.45 5.99 8.67
C GLY A 24 7.02 5.61 10.03
N LYS A 25 6.37 6.01 11.13
CA LYS A 25 6.77 5.60 12.49
C LYS A 25 6.76 4.08 12.69
N THR A 26 5.87 3.37 11.98
CA THR A 26 5.62 1.93 12.19
C THR A 26 6.42 1.04 11.25
N LEU A 27 6.64 1.48 10.01
CA LEU A 27 7.25 0.72 8.92
C LEU A 27 8.73 1.07 8.73
N ALA A 28 9.15 2.31 8.98
CA ALA A 28 10.55 2.72 8.80
C ALA A 28 11.58 1.82 9.51
N PRO A 29 11.32 1.25 10.72
CA PRO A 29 12.27 0.33 11.36
C PRO A 29 12.56 -0.96 10.58
N PHE A 30 11.73 -1.30 9.61
CA PHE A 30 11.89 -2.49 8.78
C PHE A 30 12.40 -2.17 7.37
N ASP A 31 12.46 -0.89 6.98
CA ASP A 31 13.05 -0.47 5.71
C ASP A 31 14.59 -0.54 5.79
N GLU A 32 15.23 -1.25 4.87
CA GLU A 32 16.68 -1.49 4.98
C GLU A 32 17.53 -0.31 4.51
N ASP A 33 17.07 0.43 3.49
CA ASP A 33 17.82 1.51 2.85
C ASP A 33 17.21 2.90 3.05
N ASN A 34 16.02 2.98 3.67
CA ASN A 34 15.27 4.21 3.87
C ASN A 34 14.90 4.91 2.54
N LEU A 35 14.80 4.15 1.43
CA LEU A 35 14.44 4.64 0.09
C LEU A 35 13.02 4.20 -0.25
N ILE A 36 12.13 5.17 -0.38
CA ILE A 36 10.70 4.95 -0.52
C ILE A 36 10.24 5.45 -1.89
N PRO A 37 10.02 4.57 -2.88
CA PRO A 37 9.42 4.99 -4.13
C PRO A 37 8.00 5.52 -3.87
N CYS A 38 7.71 6.74 -4.32
CA CYS A 38 6.42 7.39 -4.10
C CYS A 38 5.81 7.88 -5.40
N PHE A 39 4.51 7.68 -5.52
CA PHE A 39 3.75 8.10 -6.71
C PHE A 39 2.36 8.59 -6.32
N GLY A 40 1.71 9.29 -7.24
CA GLY A 40 0.28 9.59 -7.18
C GLY A 40 -0.46 9.12 -8.42
N PHE A 41 -1.79 9.06 -8.33
CA PHE A 41 -2.68 8.63 -9.40
C PHE A 41 -4.05 9.31 -9.26
N GLY A 42 -4.90 9.24 -10.29
CA GLY A 42 -6.25 9.79 -10.26
C GLY A 42 -6.33 11.32 -10.45
N ASP A 43 -5.23 11.99 -10.79
CA ASP A 43 -5.25 13.38 -11.25
C ASP A 43 -5.57 13.46 -12.76
N VAL A 44 -5.79 14.67 -13.26
CA VAL A 44 -6.06 14.89 -14.71
C VAL A 44 -4.94 14.42 -15.64
N THR A 45 -3.71 14.21 -15.15
CA THR A 45 -2.63 13.70 -16.00
C THR A 45 -2.60 12.18 -16.07
N THR A 46 -3.11 11.49 -15.04
CA THR A 46 -3.03 10.02 -14.91
C THR A 46 -4.37 9.29 -15.10
N HIS A 47 -5.48 9.87 -14.66
CA HIS A 47 -6.80 9.22 -14.59
C HIS A 47 -6.69 7.81 -13.97
N ASP A 48 -7.27 6.78 -14.60
CA ASP A 48 -7.21 5.36 -14.19
C ASP A 48 -6.18 4.53 -14.99
N GLN A 49 -5.30 5.19 -15.73
CA GLN A 49 -4.43 4.55 -16.71
C GLN A 49 -2.98 4.44 -16.24
N MET A 50 -2.48 5.44 -15.52
CA MET A 50 -1.05 5.62 -15.22
C MET A 50 -0.85 6.10 -13.80
N VAL A 51 0.42 6.23 -13.39
CA VAL A 51 0.83 6.91 -12.14
C VAL A 51 1.95 7.91 -12.43
N PHE A 52 2.11 8.92 -11.58
CA PHE A 52 3.20 9.89 -11.67
C PHE A 52 4.12 9.77 -10.45
N SER A 53 5.44 9.78 -10.65
CA SER A 53 6.38 9.75 -9.52
C SER A 53 6.43 11.10 -8.81
N PHE A 54 6.66 11.08 -7.49
CA PHE A 54 6.84 12.31 -6.71
C PHE A 54 8.09 13.09 -7.15
N HIS A 55 9.15 12.40 -7.55
CA HIS A 55 10.34 13.03 -8.11
C HIS A 55 10.31 12.95 -9.65
N THR A 56 10.66 14.05 -10.31
CA THR A 56 10.68 14.14 -11.78
C THR A 56 11.73 13.25 -12.43
N ASP A 57 12.78 12.89 -11.70
CA ASP A 57 13.84 11.97 -12.14
C ASP A 57 13.58 10.51 -11.74
N HIS A 58 12.38 10.22 -11.19
CA HIS A 58 11.95 8.90 -10.73
C HIS A 58 12.80 8.30 -9.60
N THR A 59 13.55 9.13 -8.87
CA THR A 59 14.27 8.67 -7.67
C THR A 59 13.31 8.42 -6.50
N PRO A 60 13.63 7.47 -5.61
CA PRO A 60 12.89 7.29 -4.34
C PRO A 60 13.06 8.50 -3.42
N CYS A 61 12.10 8.70 -2.52
CA CYS A 61 12.24 9.62 -1.39
C CYS A 61 13.14 9.00 -0.30
N HIS A 62 13.92 9.82 0.39
CA HIS A 62 14.75 9.45 1.53
C HIS A 62 13.94 9.56 2.83
N GLY A 63 13.29 8.46 3.22
CA GLY A 63 12.48 8.37 4.42
C GLY A 63 11.13 9.10 4.34
N PHE A 64 10.27 8.82 5.31
CA PHE A 64 8.89 9.31 5.32
C PHE A 64 8.77 10.82 5.53
N GLU A 65 9.80 11.46 6.10
CA GLU A 65 9.90 12.91 6.20
C GLU A 65 9.94 13.55 4.81
N GLU A 66 10.71 12.99 3.87
CA GLU A 66 10.76 13.48 2.49
C GLU A 66 9.46 13.15 1.75
N VAL A 67 8.87 11.96 1.95
CA VAL A 67 7.55 11.63 1.40
C VAL A 67 6.51 12.68 1.77
N LEU A 68 6.46 13.08 3.04
CA LEU A 68 5.53 14.10 3.53
C LEU A 68 5.83 15.49 2.93
N ALA A 69 7.10 15.85 2.79
CA ALA A 69 7.52 17.10 2.17
C ALA A 69 7.11 17.16 0.69
N CYS A 70 7.38 16.09 -0.06
CA CYS A 70 7.02 15.95 -1.46
C CYS A 70 5.50 15.98 -1.65
N TYR A 71 4.74 15.23 -0.84
CA TYR A 71 3.27 15.29 -0.81
C TYR A 71 2.76 16.73 -0.67
N ARG A 72 3.24 17.47 0.34
CA ARG A 72 2.84 18.87 0.58
C ARG A 72 3.23 19.82 -0.56
N SER A 73 4.29 19.51 -1.31
CA SER A 73 4.73 20.29 -2.46
C SER A 73 3.88 20.04 -3.71
N ILE A 74 3.45 18.80 -3.92
CA ILE A 74 2.76 18.35 -5.13
C ILE A 74 1.27 18.69 -5.06
N VAL A 75 0.63 18.45 -3.92
CA VAL A 75 -0.83 18.60 -3.72
C VAL A 75 -1.41 19.94 -4.24
N PRO A 76 -0.80 21.12 -3.99
CA PRO A 76 -1.35 22.39 -4.48
C PRO A 76 -1.39 22.50 -6.02
N SER A 77 -0.58 21.73 -6.73
CA SER A 77 -0.51 21.71 -8.19
C SER A 77 -1.40 20.64 -8.82
N LEU A 78 -1.88 19.67 -8.03
CA LEU A 78 -2.72 18.59 -8.51
C LEU A 78 -4.11 19.10 -8.87
N ARG A 79 -4.64 18.58 -9.97
CA ARG A 79 -6.05 18.69 -10.31
C ARG A 79 -6.66 17.31 -10.14
N LEU A 80 -7.32 17.09 -9.01
CA LEU A 80 -7.99 15.84 -8.70
C LEU A 80 -9.05 15.54 -9.76
N ALA A 81 -9.08 14.28 -10.22
CA ALA A 81 -9.95 13.82 -11.28
C ALA A 81 -10.48 12.41 -10.95
N GLY A 82 -10.70 11.62 -11.98
CA GLY A 82 -11.12 10.23 -11.93
C GLY A 82 -11.21 9.68 -13.35
N PRO A 83 -11.66 8.45 -13.56
CA PRO A 83 -12.10 7.48 -12.54
C PRO A 83 -10.92 6.92 -11.73
N THR A 84 -11.24 6.21 -10.65
CA THR A 84 -10.28 5.62 -9.70
C THR A 84 -10.10 4.14 -10.00
N SER A 85 -8.87 3.71 -10.28
CA SER A 85 -8.46 2.31 -10.35
C SER A 85 -7.11 2.15 -9.65
N PHE A 86 -6.95 1.08 -8.87
CA PHE A 86 -5.65 0.74 -8.27
C PHE A 86 -4.79 -0.13 -9.20
N GLY A 87 -5.31 -0.53 -10.36
CA GLY A 87 -4.59 -1.37 -11.31
C GLY A 87 -3.22 -0.81 -11.71
N PRO A 88 -3.13 0.45 -12.21
CA PRO A 88 -1.85 1.06 -12.59
C PRO A 88 -0.83 1.05 -11.46
N ILE A 89 -1.28 1.13 -10.21
CA ILE A 89 -0.38 1.26 -9.08
C ILE A 89 0.08 -0.06 -8.49
N VAL A 90 -0.78 -1.06 -8.54
CA VAL A 90 -0.36 -2.43 -8.30
C VAL A 90 0.64 -2.88 -9.37
N GLU A 91 0.42 -2.51 -10.64
CA GLU A 91 1.36 -2.78 -11.74
C GLU A 91 2.72 -2.09 -11.54
N ALA A 92 2.73 -0.80 -11.17
CA ALA A 92 3.98 -0.09 -10.87
C ALA A 92 4.74 -0.70 -9.67
N ALA A 93 4.04 -1.23 -8.68
CA ALA A 93 4.65 -1.94 -7.56
C ALA A 93 5.27 -3.28 -8.00
N VAL A 94 4.60 -4.02 -8.87
CA VAL A 94 5.15 -5.24 -9.48
C VAL A 94 6.42 -4.93 -10.27
N ASP A 95 6.44 -3.85 -11.07
CA ASP A 95 7.64 -3.41 -11.80
C ASP A 95 8.82 -3.12 -10.86
N ILE A 96 8.56 -2.56 -9.68
CA ILE A 96 9.60 -2.32 -8.66
C ILE A 96 10.12 -3.65 -8.12
N VAL A 97 9.23 -4.57 -7.74
CA VAL A 97 9.61 -5.92 -7.25
C VAL A 97 10.46 -6.66 -8.28
N GLU A 98 10.16 -6.52 -9.58
CA GLU A 98 10.98 -7.11 -10.64
C GLU A 98 12.36 -6.47 -10.74
N LYS A 99 12.44 -5.13 -10.64
CA LYS A 99 13.70 -4.36 -10.68
C LYS A 99 14.60 -4.65 -9.48
N THR A 100 14.01 -4.89 -8.31
CA THR A 100 14.72 -5.30 -7.09
C THR A 100 14.98 -6.81 -7.05
N GLN A 101 14.80 -7.50 -8.17
CA GLN A 101 15.09 -8.93 -8.35
C GLN A 101 14.27 -9.84 -7.42
N GLY A 102 13.03 -9.47 -7.09
CA GLY A 102 12.14 -10.27 -6.23
C GLY A 102 12.47 -10.14 -4.75
N GLN A 103 12.93 -8.97 -4.32
CA GLN A 103 12.89 -8.55 -2.91
C GLN A 103 11.43 -8.38 -2.47
N TYR A 104 11.19 -8.51 -1.17
CA TYR A 104 9.85 -8.40 -0.63
C TYR A 104 9.47 -6.94 -0.43
N HIS A 105 8.35 -6.53 -1.00
CA HIS A 105 7.84 -5.16 -0.90
C HIS A 105 6.47 -5.10 -0.22
N VAL A 106 6.22 -3.97 0.43
CA VAL A 106 4.88 -3.61 0.91
C VAL A 106 4.40 -2.35 0.19
N LEU A 107 3.39 -2.52 -0.65
CA LEU A 107 2.63 -1.45 -1.30
C LEU A 107 1.61 -0.88 -0.31
N VAL A 108 1.72 0.41 0.04
CA VAL A 108 0.74 1.11 0.88
C VAL A 108 -0.01 2.16 0.06
N ILE A 109 -1.28 1.86 -0.24
CA ILE A 109 -2.16 2.76 -1.00
C ILE A 109 -3.01 3.55 0.00
N ILE A 110 -2.89 4.88 0.01
CA ILE A 110 -3.80 5.74 0.77
C ILE A 110 -4.81 6.31 -0.21
N ALA A 111 -6.11 6.10 0.04
CA ALA A 111 -7.17 6.54 -0.87
C ALA A 111 -8.42 6.95 -0.11
N ASP A 112 -9.19 7.89 -0.68
CA ASP A 112 -10.39 8.45 -0.06
C ASP A 112 -11.73 7.88 -0.56
N GLY A 113 -11.67 6.96 -1.51
CA GLY A 113 -12.86 6.37 -2.11
C GLY A 113 -12.61 4.96 -2.63
N GLN A 114 -13.70 4.31 -2.98
CA GLN A 114 -13.67 3.00 -3.63
C GLN A 114 -13.23 3.14 -5.09
N VAL A 115 -12.74 2.03 -5.66
CA VAL A 115 -12.57 1.87 -7.10
C VAL A 115 -13.88 2.27 -7.80
N THR A 116 -13.79 3.06 -8.87
CA THR A 116 -14.99 3.63 -9.51
C THR A 116 -15.91 2.50 -9.99
N ARG A 117 -17.14 2.51 -9.47
CA ARG A 117 -18.23 1.64 -9.96
C ARG A 117 -18.90 2.28 -11.17
N SER A 118 -19.35 1.45 -12.10
CA SER A 118 -20.20 1.96 -13.18
C SER A 118 -21.58 2.27 -12.62
N ILE A 119 -22.14 3.43 -12.98
CA ILE A 119 -23.49 3.84 -12.58
C ILE A 119 -24.55 2.94 -13.23
N ASP A 120 -24.19 2.26 -14.33
CA ASP A 120 -25.08 1.41 -15.14
C ASP A 120 -24.94 -0.09 -14.87
N THR A 121 -24.06 -0.52 -13.95
CA THR A 121 -23.91 -1.95 -13.61
C THR A 121 -24.82 -2.32 -12.45
N ASN A 122 -25.61 -3.39 -12.61
CA ASN A 122 -26.29 -4.04 -11.47
C ASN A 122 -25.27 -4.38 -10.37
N ASP A 123 -25.68 -4.40 -9.09
CA ASP A 123 -24.85 -4.71 -7.89
C ASP A 123 -23.96 -5.98 -7.99
N LYS A 124 -24.15 -6.81 -9.02
CA LYS A 124 -23.42 -8.05 -9.27
C LYS A 124 -22.34 -7.96 -10.35
N GLU A 125 -22.29 -6.88 -11.14
CA GLU A 125 -21.33 -6.74 -12.24
C GLU A 125 -20.21 -5.76 -11.88
N LEU A 126 -18.96 -6.19 -12.11
CA LEU A 126 -17.76 -5.39 -11.85
C LEU A 126 -17.58 -4.34 -12.95
N SER A 127 -17.32 -3.10 -12.55
CA SER A 127 -16.90 -2.02 -13.47
C SER A 127 -15.57 -2.36 -14.18
N PRO A 128 -15.23 -1.66 -15.28
CA PRO A 128 -13.91 -1.79 -15.89
C PRO A 128 -12.76 -1.54 -14.90
N GLN A 129 -12.91 -0.55 -14.01
CA GLN A 129 -11.90 -0.18 -13.01
C GLN A 129 -11.79 -1.22 -11.89
N GLU A 130 -12.91 -1.77 -11.43
CA GLU A 130 -12.94 -2.86 -10.43
C GLU A 130 -12.26 -4.11 -11.00
N ARG A 131 -12.60 -4.47 -12.23
CA ARG A 131 -11.99 -5.62 -12.93
C ARG A 131 -10.50 -5.44 -13.14
N LYS A 132 -10.06 -4.25 -13.57
CA LYS A 132 -8.64 -3.94 -13.72
C LYS A 132 -7.91 -4.09 -12.39
N THR A 133 -8.45 -3.47 -11.32
CA THR A 133 -7.89 -3.56 -9.97
C THR A 133 -7.78 -5.00 -9.48
N ILE A 134 -8.86 -5.79 -9.60
CA ILE A 134 -8.88 -7.21 -9.21
C ILE A 134 -7.83 -7.99 -9.98
N ASN A 135 -7.77 -7.84 -11.30
CA ASN A 135 -6.80 -8.54 -12.14
C ASN A 135 -5.37 -8.19 -11.76
N SER A 136 -5.05 -6.91 -11.55
CA SER A 136 -3.71 -6.48 -11.15
C SER A 136 -3.33 -7.05 -9.77
N ILE A 137 -4.25 -7.11 -8.81
CA ILE A 137 -4.00 -7.73 -7.49
C ILE A 137 -3.77 -9.25 -7.61
N VAL A 138 -4.56 -9.94 -8.45
CA VAL A 138 -4.36 -11.37 -8.74
C VAL A 138 -3.00 -11.62 -9.35
N THR A 139 -2.60 -10.82 -10.34
CA THR A 139 -1.26 -10.90 -10.93
C THR A 139 -0.18 -10.64 -9.89
N ALA A 140 -0.33 -9.59 -9.06
CA ALA A 140 0.60 -9.26 -8.00
C ALA A 140 0.79 -10.37 -6.96
N SER A 141 -0.21 -11.26 -6.77
CA SER A 141 -0.05 -12.41 -5.86
C SER A 141 0.99 -13.44 -6.33
N SER A 142 1.47 -13.35 -7.58
CA SER A 142 2.59 -14.16 -8.09
C SER A 142 3.97 -13.53 -7.78
N TYR A 143 4.01 -12.42 -7.06
CA TYR A 143 5.20 -11.68 -6.68
C TYR A 143 5.30 -11.59 -5.16
N PRO A 144 6.50 -11.40 -4.59
CA PRO A 144 6.68 -11.13 -3.17
C PRO A 144 6.24 -9.70 -2.81
N LEU A 145 4.94 -9.44 -2.97
CA LEU A 145 4.34 -8.13 -2.81
C LEU A 145 3.08 -8.22 -1.95
N SER A 146 3.11 -7.52 -0.82
CA SER A 146 1.93 -7.29 0.02
C SER A 146 1.33 -5.92 -0.25
N ILE A 147 0.01 -5.83 -0.17
CA ILE A 147 -0.75 -4.62 -0.48
C ILE A 147 -1.59 -4.23 0.73
N VAL A 148 -1.43 -3.00 1.22
CA VAL A 148 -2.22 -2.43 2.31
C VAL A 148 -2.97 -1.21 1.78
N LEU A 149 -4.29 -1.30 1.69
CA LEU A 149 -5.17 -0.20 1.34
C LEU A 149 -5.64 0.53 2.60
N VAL A 150 -5.24 1.78 2.75
CA VAL A 150 -5.60 2.67 3.86
C VAL A 150 -6.69 3.64 3.41
N GLY A 151 -7.92 3.39 3.86
CA GLY A 151 -9.09 4.22 3.54
C GLY A 151 -9.21 5.45 4.44
N VAL A 152 -9.12 6.65 3.87
CA VAL A 152 -9.26 7.94 4.57
C VAL A 152 -10.54 8.68 4.15
N GLY A 153 -11.10 9.52 5.01
CA GLY A 153 -12.41 10.14 4.74
C GLY A 153 -13.62 9.23 5.02
N ASP A 154 -14.78 9.65 4.52
CA ASP A 154 -16.09 9.17 4.97
C ASP A 154 -16.54 7.83 4.32
N GLY A 155 -15.83 7.34 3.29
CA GLY A 155 -16.21 6.12 2.59
C GLY A 155 -17.32 6.32 1.55
N PRO A 156 -18.17 5.30 1.28
CA PRO A 156 -18.40 4.06 2.04
C PRO A 156 -17.22 3.07 2.00
N TRP A 157 -17.10 2.21 3.01
CA TRP A 157 -16.00 1.23 3.15
C TRP A 157 -16.46 -0.23 3.22
N GLU A 158 -17.77 -0.46 3.30
CA GLU A 158 -18.39 -1.78 3.44
C GLU A 158 -18.05 -2.69 2.27
N ASP A 159 -17.94 -2.13 1.07
CA ASP A 159 -17.55 -2.90 -0.10
C ASP A 159 -16.06 -3.20 -0.16
N MET A 160 -15.21 -2.34 0.42
CA MET A 160 -13.77 -2.59 0.52
C MET A 160 -13.46 -3.68 1.54
N GLN A 161 -14.23 -3.77 2.62
CA GLN A 161 -14.17 -4.91 3.55
C GLN A 161 -14.54 -6.23 2.88
N LYS A 162 -15.50 -6.20 1.94
CA LYS A 162 -15.91 -7.38 1.14
C LYS A 162 -15.09 -7.54 -0.14
N PHE A 163 -14.17 -6.61 -0.43
CA PHE A 163 -13.43 -6.62 -1.69
C PHE A 163 -12.41 -7.75 -1.66
N ASP A 164 -11.82 -8.02 -0.51
CA ASP A 164 -10.92 -9.14 -0.29
C ASP A 164 -11.59 -10.50 -0.64
N ASP A 165 -12.83 -10.72 -0.18
CA ASP A 165 -13.66 -11.88 -0.53
C ASP A 165 -13.97 -11.99 -2.05
N LYS A 166 -13.88 -10.88 -2.78
CA LYS A 166 -14.21 -10.77 -4.22
C LYS A 166 -13.01 -10.96 -5.14
N ILE A 167 -11.80 -11.19 -4.63
CA ILE A 167 -10.60 -11.40 -5.47
C ILE A 167 -10.34 -12.91 -5.62
N PRO A 168 -10.92 -13.58 -6.64
CA PRO A 168 -10.73 -15.01 -6.85
C PRO A 168 -9.30 -15.32 -7.32
N SER A 169 -8.86 -16.56 -7.07
CA SER A 169 -7.71 -17.17 -7.75
C SER A 169 -6.33 -16.52 -7.50
N ARG A 170 -6.13 -15.91 -6.33
CA ARG A 170 -4.79 -15.47 -5.87
C ARG A 170 -3.93 -16.67 -5.46
N VAL A 171 -2.60 -16.54 -5.61
CA VAL A 171 -1.62 -17.54 -5.16
C VAL A 171 -1.55 -17.58 -3.63
N PHE A 172 -1.59 -16.41 -3.00
CA PHE A 172 -1.78 -16.22 -1.56
C PHE A 172 -2.58 -14.94 -1.32
N ASP A 173 -3.13 -14.79 -0.12
CA ASP A 173 -3.79 -13.55 0.27
C ASP A 173 -2.75 -12.43 0.44
N ASN A 174 -2.71 -11.50 -0.50
CA ASN A 174 -1.72 -10.44 -0.57
C ASN A 174 -2.30 -9.04 -0.37
N PHE A 175 -3.55 -8.91 0.07
CA PHE A 175 -4.26 -7.63 0.11
C PHE A 175 -4.99 -7.44 1.44
N GLN A 176 -4.73 -6.32 2.12
CA GLN A 176 -5.36 -5.97 3.39
C GLN A 176 -5.99 -4.58 3.32
N PHE A 177 -7.22 -4.43 3.81
CA PHE A 177 -7.91 -3.13 3.91
C PHE A 177 -7.95 -2.62 5.35
N VAL A 178 -7.64 -1.33 5.53
CA VAL A 178 -7.65 -0.64 6.82
C VAL A 178 -8.48 0.64 6.76
N ASN A 179 -9.57 0.68 7.52
CA ASN A 179 -10.40 1.89 7.65
C ASN A 179 -9.76 2.88 8.65
N PHE A 180 -8.90 3.77 8.14
CA PHE A 180 -8.17 4.75 8.94
C PHE A 180 -9.10 5.72 9.66
N THR A 181 -10.09 6.30 8.96
CA THR A 181 -11.08 7.21 9.57
C THR A 181 -11.85 6.53 10.70
N GLY A 182 -12.25 5.28 10.50
CA GLY A 182 -12.94 4.48 11.51
C GLY A 182 -12.11 4.25 12.77
N ILE A 183 -10.79 4.06 12.63
CA ILE A 183 -9.87 3.93 13.78
C ILE A 183 -9.68 5.30 14.45
N MET A 184 -9.43 6.35 13.67
CA MET A 184 -9.12 7.68 14.18
C MET A 184 -10.31 8.38 14.84
N SER A 185 -11.55 7.97 14.52
CA SER A 185 -12.78 8.47 15.13
C SER A 185 -13.13 7.85 16.49
N LYS A 186 -12.46 6.78 16.92
CA LYS A 186 -12.73 6.12 18.21
C LYS A 186 -12.52 7.08 19.40
N ASN A 187 -13.29 6.93 20.48
CA ASN A 187 -13.15 7.74 21.69
C ASN A 187 -12.10 7.13 22.65
N ILE A 188 -10.84 7.09 22.21
CA ILE A 188 -9.67 6.59 22.95
C ILE A 188 -8.50 7.58 22.79
N SER A 189 -7.40 7.39 23.52
CA SER A 189 -6.25 8.30 23.43
C SER A 189 -5.61 8.27 22.03
N HIS A 190 -4.92 9.34 21.66
CA HIS A 190 -4.28 9.43 20.33
C HIS A 190 -3.22 8.32 20.13
N ALA A 191 -2.44 8.00 21.17
CA ALA A 191 -1.45 6.92 21.12
C ALA A 191 -2.10 5.56 20.89
N GLU A 192 -3.25 5.28 21.51
CA GLU A 192 -4.00 4.04 21.27
C GLU A 192 -4.56 3.96 19.84
N LYS A 193 -4.94 5.10 19.23
CA LYS A 193 -5.34 5.14 17.82
C LYS A 193 -4.19 4.85 16.87
N GLU A 194 -3.03 5.49 17.10
CA GLU A 194 -1.81 5.23 16.31
C GLU A 194 -1.43 3.75 16.41
N ALA A 195 -1.41 3.17 17.61
CA ALA A 195 -1.11 1.76 17.82
C ALA A 195 -2.15 0.82 17.17
N ALA A 196 -3.44 1.15 17.26
CA ALA A 196 -4.50 0.37 16.62
C ALA A 196 -4.40 0.40 15.09
N PHE A 197 -4.06 1.55 14.50
CA PHE A 197 -3.83 1.67 13.07
C PHE A 197 -2.58 0.91 12.62
N ALA A 198 -1.48 1.06 13.34
CA ALA A 198 -0.24 0.32 13.10
C ALA A 198 -0.49 -1.19 13.08
N LEU A 199 -1.17 -1.69 14.11
CA LEU A 199 -1.52 -3.11 14.22
C LEU A 199 -2.39 -3.54 13.04
N ALA A 200 -3.43 -2.78 12.70
CA ALA A 200 -4.34 -3.13 11.60
C ALA A 200 -3.64 -3.16 10.23
N ALA A 201 -2.70 -2.25 9.99
CA ALA A 201 -1.90 -2.20 8.76
C ALA A 201 -0.86 -3.33 8.67
N LEU A 202 -0.33 -3.78 9.80
CA LEU A 202 0.75 -4.77 9.86
C LEU A 202 0.29 -6.20 10.14
N MET A 203 -0.98 -6.40 10.52
CA MET A 203 -1.47 -7.68 11.04
C MET A 203 -1.23 -8.86 10.12
N GLU A 204 -1.30 -8.66 8.79
CA GLU A 204 -1.14 -9.73 7.82
C GLU A 204 0.28 -9.85 7.25
N ILE A 205 1.07 -8.77 7.30
CA ILE A 205 2.41 -8.70 6.69
C ILE A 205 3.30 -9.89 7.10
N PRO A 206 3.40 -10.30 8.38
CA PRO A 206 4.21 -11.46 8.75
C PRO A 206 3.73 -12.78 8.12
N ILE A 207 2.42 -12.96 7.98
CA ILE A 207 1.82 -14.17 7.40
C ILE A 207 2.01 -14.17 5.88
N GLN A 208 1.83 -13.02 5.25
CA GLN A 208 2.00 -12.81 3.81
C GLN A 208 3.47 -12.99 3.38
N TYR A 209 4.42 -12.43 4.14
CA TYR A 209 5.85 -12.67 3.95
C TYR A 209 6.18 -14.16 4.05
N LYS A 210 5.63 -14.85 5.05
CA LYS A 210 5.82 -16.30 5.21
C LYS A 210 5.24 -17.09 4.04
N ALA A 211 4.07 -16.72 3.52
CA ALA A 211 3.50 -17.33 2.33
C ALA A 211 4.43 -17.16 1.12
N CYS A 212 5.01 -15.96 0.93
CA CYS A 212 5.99 -15.71 -0.14
C CYS A 212 7.23 -16.61 -0.03
N MET A 213 7.72 -16.86 1.20
CA MET A 213 8.80 -17.82 1.45
C MET A 213 8.39 -19.25 1.06
N GLU A 214 7.23 -19.72 1.54
CA GLU A 214 6.76 -21.09 1.33
C GLU A 214 6.43 -21.39 -0.14
N LEU A 215 6.00 -20.37 -0.88
CA LEU A 215 5.71 -20.44 -2.32
C LEU A 215 6.96 -20.25 -3.20
N GLY A 216 8.12 -19.96 -2.61
CA GLY A 216 9.36 -19.74 -3.35
C GLY A 216 9.36 -18.46 -4.20
N LEU A 217 8.58 -17.44 -3.81
CA LEU A 217 8.49 -16.16 -4.51
C LEU A 217 9.67 -15.23 -4.18
N LEU A 218 10.25 -15.37 -2.98
CA LEU A 218 11.46 -14.64 -2.60
C LEU A 218 12.68 -15.21 -3.33
N LYS A 219 13.29 -14.40 -4.18
CA LYS A 219 14.50 -14.80 -4.92
C LYS A 219 15.78 -14.59 -4.12
N TYR A 220 15.72 -13.80 -3.04
CA TYR A 220 16.79 -13.67 -2.04
C TYR A 220 16.77 -14.82 -1.02
N ILE A 221 16.99 -16.04 -1.49
CA ILE A 221 17.58 -17.07 -0.63
C ILE A 221 18.89 -17.43 -1.29
N TYR A 222 19.99 -17.01 -0.66
CA TYR A 222 21.34 -17.46 -0.97
C TYR A 222 21.28 -18.95 -1.35
N THR A 223 21.66 -19.26 -2.59
CA THR A 223 22.04 -20.62 -2.95
C THR A 223 23.25 -20.96 -2.11
N PHE A 224 23.03 -21.46 -0.88
CA PHE A 224 24.06 -22.17 -0.15
C PHE A 224 24.39 -23.39 -0.98
N THR A 225 25.48 -23.30 -1.72
CA THR A 225 26.25 -24.44 -2.18
C THR A 225 26.33 -25.43 -1.03
N THR A 226 25.80 -26.62 -1.26
CA THR A 226 25.80 -27.76 -0.36
C THR A 226 27.16 -27.97 0.31
N TYR A 227 27.23 -27.75 1.61
CA TYR A 227 28.16 -28.46 2.50
C TYR A 227 27.41 -28.87 3.78
N PRO A 228 27.57 -30.12 4.26
CA PRO A 228 26.81 -30.61 5.39
C PRO A 228 27.55 -30.25 6.68
N THR A 229 26.90 -29.55 7.62
CA THR A 229 27.16 -29.77 9.06
C THR A 229 26.05 -29.22 9.93
N ASN A 230 25.56 -30.10 10.79
CA ASN A 230 24.68 -29.88 11.94
C ASN A 230 25.04 -28.65 12.76
N TYR A 231 24.14 -27.66 12.90
CA TYR A 231 23.99 -26.88 14.13
C TYR A 231 22.56 -26.34 14.27
N SER A 232 21.93 -26.72 15.39
CA SER A 232 20.98 -25.99 16.24
C SER A 232 20.03 -24.97 15.58
N CYS A 233 18.74 -25.31 15.56
CA CYS A 233 17.64 -24.37 15.37
C CYS A 233 17.63 -23.36 16.54
N ASN A 234 18.30 -22.23 16.35
CA ASN A 234 18.01 -21.00 17.09
C ASN A 234 16.83 -20.34 16.38
N ILE A 235 15.82 -19.96 17.15
CA ILE A 235 14.73 -19.09 16.69
C ILE A 235 15.37 -17.80 16.20
N ALA A 236 15.64 -17.74 14.89
CA ALA A 236 16.10 -16.53 14.24
C ALA A 236 14.97 -15.51 14.42
N GLN A 237 15.30 -14.36 15.02
CA GLN A 237 14.50 -13.15 14.87
C GLN A 237 14.11 -13.06 13.39
N LEU A 238 12.81 -13.01 13.11
CA LEU A 238 12.31 -12.50 11.82
C LEU A 238 12.87 -11.07 11.69
N LYS A 239 14.08 -10.93 11.16
CA LYS A 239 14.41 -9.79 10.32
C LYS A 239 13.60 -10.04 9.06
N VAL A 240 12.38 -9.51 9.05
CA VAL A 240 11.64 -9.36 7.81
C VAL A 240 12.43 -8.33 7.03
N ASP A 241 13.15 -8.79 6.00
CA ASP A 241 13.80 -7.94 5.01
C ASP A 241 12.65 -7.30 4.21
N LEU A 242 12.14 -6.17 4.71
CA LEU A 242 11.11 -5.35 4.06
C LEU A 242 11.84 -4.28 3.24
N SER A 243 12.55 -4.72 2.20
CA SER A 243 13.22 -3.81 1.28
C SER A 243 12.17 -3.06 0.47
N GLY A 244 11.89 -1.80 0.82
CA GLY A 244 11.10 -0.87 0.01
C GLY A 244 9.60 -0.85 0.30
N TYR A 245 9.16 0.27 0.87
CA TYR A 245 7.75 0.67 0.93
C TYR A 245 7.40 1.52 -0.28
N ILE A 246 6.19 1.33 -0.79
CA ILE A 246 5.72 2.15 -1.89
C ILE A 246 4.47 2.90 -1.43
N VAL A 247 4.60 4.21 -1.23
CA VAL A 247 3.55 5.06 -0.64
C VAL A 247 2.83 5.84 -1.74
N PHE A 248 1.50 5.77 -1.72
CA PHE A 248 0.63 6.44 -2.70
C PHE A 248 -0.42 7.28 -2.02
N THR A 249 -0.67 8.46 -2.61
CA THR A 249 -1.68 9.42 -2.17
C THR A 249 -2.45 10.00 -3.33
#